data_AF-A0A1H0KNS0-F1
#
_entry.id   AF-A0A1H0KNS0-F1
#
_cell.length_a   1.000
_cell.length_b   1.000
_cell.length_c   1.000
_cell.angle_alpha   90.00
_cell.angle_beta   90.00
_cell.angle_gamma   90.00
#
_symmetry.space_group_name_H-M   'P 1'
#
loop_
_entity.id
_entity.type
_entity.pdbx_description
1 polymer ?
#
loop_
_entity_poly.entity_id
_entity_poly.type
_entity_poly.pdbx_seq_one_letter_code
_entity_poly.pdbx_strand_id
1 'polypeptide(L)'
;MVYKNLLNGEIFTLFYNSLPKDDRSSPTLSQRPDNVLTLKKNDAATEYKYIFDAKYRINPAYEGKPYFERYRMPGPEEDDINTMHRYRDAIVYSEGQGKEYERSMFGAYVLFPYHDEERFQQHKFYKSVELINIGAFPFLPNSTSLMEKFLDEIIMDSPEKAYERTTRPRGTKEYYGNKLSGKNVLVGALSKRPQLEAALEHGFYHTPLRNITNHKVLTRLEYVALYQSIRLFGADEAGISWYGRVKDWKVVPRSAITAIPSSRGATDELYVVFEVFEWVKRERAIVPAGHGIYRILYTTDYMLNRAKEVSELRLETEEELRDWREKRRAGKVKVTLDREHLDLGSAVLGIGVTSSD
;
A
#
# COMPACT_ATOMS: atom_id res chain seq x y z
N MET A 1 5.84 -25.17 9.32
CA MET A 1 7.16 -25.04 8.66
C MET A 1 7.44 -23.57 8.41
N VAL A 2 8.68 -23.10 8.58
CA VAL A 2 9.06 -21.70 8.32
C VAL A 2 10.17 -21.68 7.29
N TYR A 3 10.01 -20.86 6.25
CA TYR A 3 11.00 -20.62 5.21
C TYR A 3 11.32 -19.12 5.17
N LYS A 4 12.60 -18.77 5.04
CA LYS A 4 13.05 -17.39 4.87
C LYS A 4 13.61 -17.23 3.47
N ASN A 5 13.07 -16.28 2.72
CA ASN A 5 13.60 -15.94 1.41
C ASN A 5 15.05 -15.43 1.53
N LEU A 6 15.96 -15.97 0.73
CA LEU A 6 17.35 -15.54 0.75
C LEU A 6 17.59 -14.21 0.02
N LEU A 7 16.72 -13.84 -0.92
CA LEU A 7 16.88 -12.62 -1.74
C LEU A 7 16.33 -11.38 -1.05
N ASN A 8 15.13 -11.48 -0.46
CA ASN A 8 14.44 -10.32 0.12
C ASN A 8 14.25 -10.43 1.65
N GLY A 9 14.63 -11.55 2.27
CA GLY A 9 14.54 -11.75 3.72
C GLY A 9 13.13 -11.99 4.27
N GLU A 10 12.10 -12.06 3.42
CA GLU A 10 10.71 -12.29 3.81
C GLU A 10 10.51 -13.67 4.47
N ILE A 11 9.51 -13.77 5.35
CA ILE A 11 9.23 -14.99 6.11
C ILE A 11 7.92 -15.61 5.63
N PHE A 12 8.00 -16.90 5.32
CA PHE A 12 6.88 -17.74 4.91
C PHE A 12 6.63 -18.80 5.95
N THR A 13 5.39 -18.90 6.42
CA THR A 13 5.00 -19.91 7.41
C THR A 13 3.86 -20.75 6.85
N LEU A 14 4.09 -22.07 6.78
CA LEU A 14 3.07 -23.04 6.42
C LEU A 14 2.54 -23.72 7.68
N PHE A 15 1.24 -23.59 7.90
CA PHE A 15 0.48 -24.28 8.93
C PHE A 15 -0.26 -25.47 8.32
N TYR A 16 -0.16 -26.63 8.96
CA TYR A 16 -0.85 -27.86 8.56
C TYR A 16 -1.92 -28.19 9.62
N ASN A 17 -3.14 -28.51 9.18
CA ASN A 17 -4.32 -28.81 10.00
C ASN A 17 -4.52 -27.84 11.17
N SER A 18 -4.10 -26.59 11.00
CA SER A 18 -4.10 -25.59 12.06
C SER A 18 -4.15 -24.18 11.47
N LEU A 19 -4.74 -23.28 12.25
CA LEU A 19 -4.77 -21.85 11.97
C LEU A 19 -3.71 -21.12 12.81
N PRO A 20 -3.20 -19.96 12.32
CA PRO A 20 -2.46 -19.00 13.14
C PRO A 20 -3.23 -18.69 14.43
N LYS A 21 -2.52 -18.41 15.53
CA LYS A 21 -3.15 -18.28 16.86
C LYS A 21 -4.28 -17.24 16.87
N ASP A 22 -4.09 -16.16 16.14
CA ASP A 22 -5.00 -15.03 16.05
C ASP A 22 -6.28 -15.31 15.25
N ASP A 23 -6.30 -16.40 14.47
CA ASP A 23 -7.46 -16.79 13.63
C ASP A 23 -8.22 -18.00 14.19
N ARG A 24 -7.83 -18.50 15.38
CA ARG A 24 -8.46 -19.69 15.99
C ARG A 24 -9.81 -19.38 16.62
N SER A 25 -10.05 -18.12 17.00
CA SER A 25 -11.32 -17.69 17.59
C SER A 25 -12.30 -17.30 16.49
N SER A 26 -13.10 -18.25 16.03
CA SER A 26 -14.24 -17.97 15.15
C SER A 26 -15.45 -17.54 15.99
N PRO A 27 -16.17 -16.46 15.61
CA PRO A 27 -17.42 -16.07 16.26
C PRO A 27 -18.58 -17.02 15.96
N THR A 28 -18.42 -17.95 15.02
CA THR A 28 -19.47 -18.90 14.61
C THR A 28 -19.01 -20.35 14.73
N LEU A 29 -18.63 -20.98 13.61
CA LEU A 29 -18.16 -22.36 13.55
C LEU A 29 -16.64 -22.40 13.39
N SER A 30 -15.99 -23.33 14.07
CA SER A 30 -14.55 -23.59 13.90
C SER A 30 -14.29 -24.19 12.50
N GLN A 31 -13.60 -23.44 11.65
CA GLN A 31 -13.11 -23.94 10.36
C GLN A 31 -11.74 -24.60 10.54
N ARG A 32 -11.46 -25.67 9.79
CA ARG A 32 -10.18 -26.40 9.82
C ARG A 32 -9.73 -26.72 8.39
N PRO A 33 -9.07 -25.78 7.71
CA PRO A 33 -8.42 -26.07 6.43
C PRO A 33 -7.20 -26.97 6.60
N ASP A 34 -6.84 -27.72 5.55
CA ASP A 34 -5.68 -28.61 5.55
C ASP A 34 -4.35 -27.84 5.65
N ASN A 35 -4.19 -26.82 4.81
CA ASN A 35 -2.99 -25.99 4.81
C ASN A 35 -3.33 -24.51 4.80
N VAL A 36 -2.57 -23.73 5.56
CA VAL A 36 -2.57 -22.26 5.49
C VAL A 36 -1.15 -21.76 5.29
N LEU A 37 -0.91 -21.11 4.15
CA LEU A 37 0.33 -20.43 3.85
C LEU A 37 0.22 -18.97 4.28
N THR A 38 1.14 -18.53 5.13
CA THR A 38 1.23 -17.16 5.64
C THR A 38 2.50 -16.50 5.12
N LEU A 39 2.36 -15.34 4.46
CA LEU A 39 3.47 -14.55 3.94
C LEU A 39 3.57 -13.27 4.77
N LYS A 40 4.72 -13.07 5.42
CA LYS A 40 5.05 -11.84 6.14
C LYS A 40 6.07 -11.05 5.33
N LYS A 41 5.61 -9.93 4.76
CA LYS A 41 6.44 -9.01 3.95
C LYS A 41 7.10 -7.99 4.86
N ASN A 42 8.35 -7.61 4.58
CA ASN A 42 9.13 -6.72 5.45
C ASN A 42 8.53 -5.31 5.56
N ASP A 43 7.87 -4.83 4.50
CA ASP A 43 7.30 -3.47 4.39
C ASP A 43 5.79 -3.42 4.69
N ALA A 44 5.19 -4.52 5.17
CA ALA A 44 3.77 -4.61 5.48
C ALA A 44 3.53 -4.97 6.94
N ALA A 45 2.66 -4.22 7.62
CA ALA A 45 2.23 -4.56 8.97
C ALA A 45 1.32 -5.81 9.00
N THR A 46 0.67 -6.13 7.88
CA THR A 46 -0.32 -7.22 7.76
C THR A 46 0.29 -8.48 7.14
N GLU A 47 -0.11 -9.64 7.66
CA GLU A 47 0.25 -10.95 7.11
C GLU A 47 -0.75 -11.40 6.04
N TYR A 48 -0.26 -11.99 4.95
CA TYR A 48 -1.10 -12.50 3.86
C TYR A 48 -1.31 -14.00 4.02
N LYS A 49 -2.56 -14.45 4.12
CA LYS A 49 -2.90 -15.85 4.41
C LYS A 49 -3.70 -16.47 3.27
N TYR A 50 -3.24 -17.62 2.79
CA TYR A 50 -3.86 -18.39 1.71
C TYR A 50 -4.14 -19.81 2.17
N ILE A 51 -5.33 -20.32 1.83
CA ILE A 51 -5.74 -21.69 2.16
C ILE A 51 -5.48 -22.60 0.97
N PHE A 52 -4.92 -23.78 1.25
CA PHE A 52 -4.80 -24.86 0.29
C PHE A 52 -5.36 -26.15 0.88
N ASP A 53 -6.32 -26.74 0.18
CA ASP A 53 -7.01 -27.95 0.62
C ASP A 53 -6.85 -29.04 -0.44
N ALA A 54 -6.24 -30.16 -0.04
CA ALA A 54 -5.85 -31.19 -0.99
C ALA A 54 -6.91 -32.29 -1.06
N LYS A 55 -7.40 -32.57 -2.26
CA LYS A 55 -8.38 -33.61 -2.54
C LYS A 55 -7.76 -34.73 -3.37
N TYR A 56 -8.15 -35.96 -3.08
CA TYR A 56 -7.72 -37.16 -3.81
C TYR A 56 -8.74 -37.59 -4.88
N ARG A 57 -9.62 -36.68 -5.30
CA ARG A 57 -10.72 -36.95 -6.23
C ARG A 57 -10.79 -35.89 -7.32
N ILE A 58 -11.34 -36.26 -8.45
CA ILE A 58 -11.60 -35.39 -9.60
C ILE A 58 -12.96 -35.77 -10.20
N ASN A 59 -13.73 -34.78 -10.63
CA ASN A 59 -14.89 -35.00 -11.48
C ASN A 59 -14.42 -35.19 -12.92
N PRO A 60 -14.61 -36.38 -13.53
CA PRO A 60 -14.13 -36.67 -14.89
C PRO A 60 -14.96 -35.99 -15.99
N ALA A 61 -16.04 -35.28 -15.65
CA ALA A 61 -16.93 -34.62 -16.60
C ALA A 61 -17.49 -35.58 -17.67
N TYR A 62 -18.15 -36.67 -17.25
CA TYR A 62 -18.79 -37.58 -18.19
C TYR A 62 -19.94 -36.92 -18.96
N GLU A 63 -20.03 -37.19 -20.27
CA GLU A 63 -21.12 -36.70 -21.12
C GLU A 63 -22.49 -37.11 -20.56
N GLY A 64 -23.47 -36.20 -20.64
CA GLY A 64 -24.80 -36.39 -20.06
C GLY A 64 -24.89 -36.16 -18.55
N LYS A 65 -23.80 -35.81 -17.86
CA LYS A 65 -23.84 -35.35 -16.46
C LYS A 65 -23.91 -33.83 -16.37
N PRO A 66 -24.56 -33.26 -15.33
CA PRO A 66 -24.65 -31.81 -15.15
C PRO A 66 -23.32 -31.07 -15.12
N TYR A 67 -22.25 -31.71 -14.63
CA TYR A 67 -20.91 -31.14 -14.61
C TYR A 67 -20.35 -30.94 -16.03
N PHE A 68 -20.53 -31.91 -16.92
CA PHE A 68 -20.07 -31.82 -18.31
C PHE A 68 -20.73 -30.65 -19.05
N GLU A 69 -22.03 -30.45 -18.89
CA GLU A 69 -22.76 -29.34 -19.53
C GLU A 69 -22.21 -27.96 -19.15
N ARG A 70 -21.72 -27.81 -17.91
CA ARG A 70 -21.20 -26.54 -17.38
C ARG A 70 -19.72 -26.30 -17.70
N TYR A 71 -18.90 -27.35 -17.65
CA TYR A 71 -17.43 -27.22 -17.67
C TYR A 71 -16.77 -27.90 -18.87
N ARG A 72 -17.39 -28.92 -19.46
CA ARG A 72 -16.95 -29.70 -20.63
C ARG A 72 -15.56 -30.36 -20.52
N MET A 73 -14.95 -30.34 -19.35
CA MET A 73 -13.65 -30.95 -19.11
C MET A 73 -13.51 -31.31 -17.62
N PRO A 74 -12.60 -32.24 -17.25
CA PRO A 74 -12.41 -32.65 -15.87
C PRO A 74 -12.00 -31.51 -14.94
N GLY A 75 -12.36 -31.61 -13.66
CA GLY A 75 -11.98 -30.64 -12.64
C GLY A 75 -12.40 -31.06 -11.22
N PRO A 76 -12.15 -30.22 -10.21
CA PRO A 76 -12.60 -30.49 -8.84
C PRO A 76 -14.13 -30.44 -8.74
N GLU A 77 -14.68 -31.05 -7.69
CA GLU A 77 -16.12 -31.01 -7.43
C GLU A 77 -16.57 -29.60 -7.00
N GLU A 78 -17.79 -29.22 -7.37
CA GLU A 78 -18.33 -27.90 -7.02
C GLU A 78 -18.37 -27.68 -5.49
N ASP A 79 -18.64 -28.74 -4.72
CA ASP A 79 -18.65 -28.69 -3.25
C ASP A 79 -17.28 -28.40 -2.64
N ASP A 80 -16.18 -28.82 -3.30
CA ASP A 80 -14.83 -28.51 -2.85
C ASP A 80 -14.56 -27.01 -3.01
N ILE A 81 -15.01 -26.40 -4.12
CA ILE A 81 -14.92 -24.95 -4.35
C ILE A 81 -15.82 -24.18 -3.37
N ASN A 82 -17.04 -24.65 -3.10
CA ASN A 82 -17.93 -24.04 -2.11
C ASN A 82 -17.31 -24.05 -0.71
N THR A 83 -16.57 -25.10 -0.36
CA THR A 83 -15.82 -25.18 0.90
C THR A 83 -14.75 -24.08 0.98
N MET A 84 -14.09 -23.76 -0.15
CA MET A 84 -13.10 -22.67 -0.19
C MET A 84 -13.75 -21.29 0.02
N HIS A 85 -14.93 -21.04 -0.54
CA HIS A 85 -15.71 -19.84 -0.23
C HIS A 85 -16.00 -19.72 1.27
N ARG A 86 -16.43 -20.82 1.88
CA ARG A 86 -16.70 -20.87 3.33
C ARG A 86 -15.46 -20.55 4.14
N TYR A 87 -14.31 -21.17 3.84
CA TYR A 87 -13.08 -20.92 4.59
C TYR A 87 -12.59 -19.47 4.44
N ARG A 88 -12.59 -18.93 3.22
CA ARG A 88 -12.14 -17.55 2.98
C ARG A 88 -12.99 -16.53 3.73
N ASP A 89 -14.31 -16.71 3.72
CA ASP A 89 -15.23 -15.71 4.24
C ASP A 89 -15.56 -15.89 5.73
N ALA A 90 -15.44 -17.11 6.29
CA ALA A 90 -15.77 -17.38 7.70
C ALA A 90 -14.58 -17.21 8.67
N ILE A 91 -13.33 -17.21 8.18
CA ILE A 91 -12.16 -17.03 9.04
C ILE A 91 -11.84 -15.53 9.15
N VAL A 92 -12.11 -14.98 10.34
CA VAL A 92 -12.00 -13.55 10.65
C VAL A 92 -11.00 -13.30 11.77
N TYR A 93 -10.37 -12.13 11.73
CA TYR A 93 -9.47 -11.60 12.75
C TYR A 93 -10.13 -10.41 13.45
N SER A 94 -9.83 -10.19 14.73
CA SER A 94 -10.24 -8.99 15.47
C SER A 94 -9.07 -8.49 16.31
N GLU A 95 -8.65 -7.24 16.09
CA GLU A 95 -7.59 -6.58 16.85
C GLU A 95 -8.22 -5.88 18.07
N GLY A 96 -7.81 -6.25 19.30
CA GLY A 96 -8.11 -5.53 20.55
C GLY A 96 -9.58 -5.24 20.89
N GLN A 97 -10.12 -5.83 21.97
CA GLN A 97 -11.45 -5.54 22.55
C GLN A 97 -12.61 -5.27 21.55
N GLY A 98 -12.67 -6.04 20.46
CA GLY A 98 -13.92 -6.53 19.89
C GLY A 98 -14.87 -5.53 19.21
N LYS A 99 -14.38 -4.48 18.55
CA LYS A 99 -15.29 -3.57 17.81
C LYS A 99 -15.49 -3.92 16.33
N GLU A 100 -14.51 -4.49 15.63
CA GLU A 100 -14.66 -4.83 14.20
C GLU A 100 -13.96 -6.18 13.88
N TYR A 101 -14.60 -6.97 13.00
CA TYR A 101 -14.04 -8.21 12.45
C TYR A 101 -13.61 -7.98 11.01
N GLU A 102 -12.35 -8.28 10.71
CA GLU A 102 -11.81 -8.23 9.36
C GLU A 102 -11.58 -9.64 8.82
N ARG A 103 -11.68 -9.81 7.50
CA ARG A 103 -11.35 -11.08 6.86
C ARG A 103 -9.85 -11.33 6.95
N SER A 104 -9.48 -12.51 7.46
CA SER A 104 -8.06 -12.87 7.62
C SER A 104 -7.48 -13.54 6.37
N MET A 105 -8.33 -14.20 5.57
CA MET A 105 -7.91 -15.02 4.44
C MET A 105 -8.04 -14.28 3.09
N PHE A 106 -6.97 -14.30 2.30
CA PHE A 106 -6.87 -13.59 1.03
C PHE A 106 -7.30 -14.43 -0.17
N GLY A 107 -7.14 -15.74 -0.08
CA GLY A 107 -7.53 -16.69 -1.11
C GLY A 107 -7.64 -18.11 -0.56
N ALA A 108 -8.37 -18.95 -1.29
CA ALA A 108 -8.59 -20.34 -0.91
C ALA A 108 -8.68 -21.21 -2.16
N TYR A 109 -7.87 -22.28 -2.20
CA TYR A 109 -7.66 -23.07 -3.41
C TYR A 109 -7.74 -24.56 -3.13
N VAL A 110 -8.37 -25.29 -4.06
CA VAL A 110 -8.40 -26.75 -4.07
C VAL A 110 -7.20 -27.29 -4.85
N LEU A 111 -6.47 -28.23 -4.27
CA LEU A 111 -5.44 -29.01 -4.96
C LEU A 111 -6.03 -30.37 -5.33
N PHE A 112 -5.95 -30.78 -6.59
CA PHE A 112 -6.61 -32.00 -7.06
C PHE A 112 -5.75 -32.80 -8.07
N PRO A 113 -6.00 -34.11 -8.24
CA PRO A 113 -5.10 -35.00 -8.94
C PRO A 113 -5.38 -35.00 -10.45
N TYR A 114 -4.84 -34.00 -11.18
CA TYR A 114 -4.95 -33.89 -12.63
C TYR A 114 -3.60 -33.61 -13.26
N HIS A 115 -3.35 -34.20 -14.43
CA HIS A 115 -2.03 -34.17 -15.07
C HIS A 115 -1.93 -33.16 -16.22
N ASP A 116 -3.05 -32.85 -16.88
CA ASP A 116 -3.09 -31.98 -18.06
C ASP A 116 -3.32 -30.51 -17.64
N GLU A 117 -2.23 -29.88 -17.18
CA GLU A 117 -2.23 -28.49 -16.74
C GLU A 117 -2.62 -27.52 -17.87
N GLU A 118 -2.16 -27.75 -19.10
CA GLU A 118 -2.45 -26.90 -20.25
C GLU A 118 -3.96 -26.81 -20.53
N ARG A 119 -4.64 -27.95 -20.57
CA ARG A 119 -6.09 -27.98 -20.74
C ARG A 119 -6.80 -27.32 -19.58
N PHE A 120 -6.33 -27.55 -18.35
CA PHE A 120 -6.97 -27.00 -17.16
C PHE A 120 -6.89 -25.46 -17.07
N GLN A 121 -5.91 -24.81 -17.71
CA GLN A 121 -5.86 -23.34 -17.77
C GLN A 121 -7.13 -22.72 -18.39
N GLN A 122 -7.83 -23.48 -19.23
CA GLN A 122 -9.09 -23.03 -19.84
C GLN A 122 -10.30 -23.20 -18.91
N HIS A 123 -10.16 -23.99 -17.84
CA HIS A 123 -11.23 -24.31 -16.90
C HIS A 123 -11.68 -23.07 -16.11
N LYS A 124 -12.99 -22.98 -15.85
CA LYS A 124 -13.59 -21.87 -15.09
C LYS A 124 -12.95 -21.67 -13.72
N PHE A 125 -12.64 -22.75 -13.01
CA PHE A 125 -12.01 -22.74 -11.69
C PHE A 125 -10.53 -22.37 -11.68
N TYR A 126 -9.82 -22.48 -12.81
CA TYR A 126 -8.48 -21.90 -12.91
C TYR A 126 -8.59 -20.39 -13.12
N LYS A 127 -9.44 -19.95 -14.06
CA LYS A 127 -9.69 -18.52 -14.33
C LYS A 127 -10.21 -17.75 -13.11
N SER A 128 -10.98 -18.41 -12.24
CA SER A 128 -11.49 -17.76 -11.03
C SER A 128 -10.42 -17.44 -9.98
N VAL A 129 -9.24 -18.08 -10.05
CA VAL A 129 -8.08 -17.73 -9.21
C VAL A 129 -7.71 -16.26 -9.40
N GLU A 130 -7.54 -15.82 -10.66
CA GLU A 130 -7.19 -14.43 -10.98
C GLU A 130 -8.33 -13.46 -10.70
N LEU A 131 -9.59 -13.89 -10.90
CA LEU A 131 -10.74 -13.01 -10.77
C LEU A 131 -11.13 -12.75 -9.31
N ILE A 132 -11.11 -13.79 -8.47
CA ILE A 132 -11.69 -13.73 -7.13
C ILE A 132 -10.85 -14.40 -6.02
N ASN A 133 -9.63 -14.86 -6.33
CA ASN A 133 -8.75 -15.59 -5.40
C ASN A 133 -9.40 -16.86 -4.81
N ILE A 134 -10.33 -17.47 -5.55
CA ILE A 134 -10.87 -18.79 -5.25
C ILE A 134 -10.83 -19.62 -6.51
N GLY A 135 -10.35 -20.84 -6.40
CA GLY A 135 -10.25 -21.72 -7.56
C GLY A 135 -9.57 -23.02 -7.21
N ALA A 136 -8.89 -23.59 -8.20
CA ALA A 136 -8.20 -24.84 -8.03
C ALA A 136 -6.93 -24.91 -8.88
N PHE A 137 -6.02 -25.79 -8.46
CA PHE A 137 -4.81 -26.12 -9.17
C PHE A 137 -4.66 -27.64 -9.28
N PRO A 138 -4.30 -28.15 -10.46
CA PRO A 138 -3.76 -29.49 -10.58
C PRO A 138 -2.51 -29.61 -9.70
N PHE A 139 -2.39 -30.72 -8.97
CA PHE A 139 -1.27 -30.92 -8.06
C PHE A 139 -0.91 -32.40 -7.93
N LEU A 140 -0.16 -32.89 -8.91
CA LEU A 140 0.45 -34.22 -8.90
C LEU A 140 1.97 -34.09 -8.96
N PRO A 141 2.72 -35.12 -8.54
CA PRO A 141 4.13 -35.21 -8.90
C PRO A 141 4.29 -35.03 -10.42
N ASN A 142 5.08 -34.04 -10.84
CA ASN A 142 5.30 -33.61 -12.23
C ASN A 142 4.19 -32.75 -12.89
N SER A 143 3.16 -32.35 -12.15
CA SER A 143 2.11 -31.42 -12.59
C SER A 143 1.90 -30.35 -11.52
N THR A 144 2.94 -29.55 -11.30
CA THR A 144 2.99 -28.49 -10.28
C THR A 144 3.23 -27.11 -10.89
N SER A 145 3.37 -26.99 -12.21
CA SER A 145 3.83 -25.77 -12.86
C SER A 145 2.88 -24.59 -12.64
N LEU A 146 1.56 -24.86 -12.63
CA LEU A 146 0.55 -23.81 -12.38
C LEU A 146 0.59 -23.33 -10.93
N MET A 147 0.84 -24.24 -9.99
CA MET A 147 0.99 -23.89 -8.58
C MET A 147 2.28 -23.12 -8.34
N GLU A 148 3.40 -23.57 -8.90
CA GLU A 148 4.69 -22.89 -8.77
C GLU A 148 4.61 -21.46 -9.31
N LYS A 149 4.07 -21.28 -10.52
CA LYS A 149 3.83 -19.95 -11.08
C LYS A 149 2.97 -19.08 -10.18
N PHE A 150 1.90 -19.64 -9.61
CA PHE A 150 1.04 -18.90 -8.68
C PHE A 150 1.77 -18.52 -7.38
N LEU A 151 2.58 -19.43 -6.82
CA LEU A 151 3.40 -19.16 -5.64
C LEU A 151 4.42 -18.06 -5.92
N ASP A 152 5.12 -18.11 -7.06
CA ASP A 152 6.04 -17.08 -7.50
C ASP A 152 5.34 -15.72 -7.62
N GLU A 153 4.14 -15.69 -8.20
CA GLU A 153 3.35 -14.46 -8.29
C GLU A 153 2.99 -13.88 -6.91
N ILE A 154 2.47 -14.68 -5.97
CA ILE A 154 2.09 -14.14 -4.65
C ILE A 154 3.31 -13.74 -3.79
N ILE A 155 4.44 -14.41 -3.99
CA ILE A 155 5.72 -14.07 -3.37
C ILE A 155 6.21 -12.74 -3.94
N MET A 156 6.25 -12.60 -5.26
CA MET A 156 6.68 -11.38 -5.93
C MET A 156 5.68 -10.23 -5.80
N ASP A 157 4.40 -10.48 -5.52
CA ASP A 157 3.38 -9.44 -5.44
C ASP A 157 3.70 -8.36 -4.42
N SER A 158 3.14 -7.16 -4.57
CA SER A 158 3.23 -6.16 -3.51
C SER A 158 2.18 -6.42 -2.41
N PRO A 159 2.38 -5.89 -1.19
CA PRO A 159 1.36 -5.85 -0.16
C PRO A 159 -0.03 -5.38 -0.67
N GLU A 160 -0.03 -4.40 -1.57
CA GLU A 160 -1.25 -3.81 -2.13
C GLU A 160 -1.85 -4.66 -3.25
N LYS A 161 -1.03 -5.26 -4.13
CA LYS A 161 -1.52 -6.17 -5.17
C LYS A 161 -2.18 -7.41 -4.53
N ALA A 162 -1.57 -7.95 -3.48
CA ALA A 162 -2.19 -9.01 -2.69
C ALA A 162 -3.54 -8.57 -2.10
N TYR A 163 -3.65 -7.32 -1.65
CA TYR A 163 -4.89 -6.73 -1.13
C TYR A 163 -5.95 -6.41 -2.22
N GLU A 164 -5.54 -6.03 -3.43
CA GLU A 164 -6.43 -5.81 -4.59
C GLU A 164 -7.08 -7.12 -5.08
N ARG A 165 -6.36 -8.24 -5.00
CA ARG A 165 -6.89 -9.56 -5.39
C ARG A 165 -8.03 -10.04 -4.47
N THR A 166 -8.23 -9.42 -3.29
CA THR A 166 -9.35 -9.77 -2.41
C THR A 166 -10.66 -9.25 -2.97
N THR A 167 -11.59 -10.14 -3.30
CA THR A 167 -12.91 -9.74 -3.81
C THR A 167 -13.69 -9.01 -2.72
N ARG A 168 -13.93 -7.72 -2.94
CA ARG A 168 -14.63 -6.85 -1.99
C ARG A 168 -16.14 -6.84 -2.27
N PRO A 169 -16.98 -6.66 -1.24
CA PRO A 169 -18.38 -6.30 -1.44
C PRO A 169 -18.50 -5.08 -2.36
N ARG A 170 -19.50 -5.07 -3.24
CA ARG A 170 -19.78 -3.95 -4.13
C ARG A 170 -20.08 -2.71 -3.27
N GLY A 171 -19.33 -1.62 -3.46
CA GLY A 171 -19.42 -0.37 -2.68
C GLY A 171 -18.19 -0.04 -1.83
N THR A 172 -17.31 -1.00 -1.56
CA THR A 172 -16.08 -0.77 -0.75
C THR A 172 -14.97 -0.02 -1.52
N LYS A 173 -15.08 0.13 -2.85
CA LYS A 173 -14.20 0.96 -3.67
C LYS A 173 -14.31 2.46 -3.34
N GLU A 174 -15.51 2.95 -3.05
CA GLU A 174 -15.72 4.36 -2.62
C GLU A 174 -15.26 4.60 -1.18
N TYR A 175 -15.32 3.56 -0.33
CA TYR A 175 -14.87 3.65 1.07
C TYR A 175 -13.34 3.72 1.20
N TYR A 176 -12.56 2.95 0.40
CA TYR A 176 -11.08 2.96 0.46
C TYR A 176 -10.38 3.75 -0.65
N GLY A 177 -11.05 4.10 -1.76
CA GLY A 177 -10.51 5.03 -2.76
C GLY A 177 -10.10 6.37 -2.12
N ASN A 178 -10.73 6.73 -1.00
CA ASN A 178 -10.41 7.90 -0.20
C ASN A 178 -9.05 7.86 0.54
N LYS A 179 -8.40 6.71 0.74
CA LYS A 179 -7.07 6.65 1.39
C LYS A 179 -5.91 7.01 0.45
N LEU A 180 -6.07 6.83 -0.86
CA LEU A 180 -5.15 7.35 -1.88
C LEU A 180 -5.64 8.70 -2.45
N SER A 181 -6.95 8.97 -2.40
CA SER A 181 -7.58 10.21 -2.87
C SER A 181 -7.58 11.37 -1.85
N GLY A 182 -6.92 11.21 -0.70
CA GLY A 182 -6.78 12.26 0.31
C GLY A 182 -5.34 12.74 0.37
N LYS A 183 -5.02 13.85 -0.29
CA LYS A 183 -3.79 14.61 -0.01
C LYS A 183 -3.82 15.09 1.46
N ASN A 184 -3.40 14.24 2.38
CA ASN A 184 -3.45 14.44 3.84
C ASN A 184 -2.14 14.98 4.42
N VAL A 185 -1.09 15.13 3.59
CA VAL A 185 0.17 15.74 3.98
C VAL A 185 0.37 17.06 3.24
N LEU A 186 0.67 18.12 3.99
CA LEU A 186 1.21 19.37 3.46
C LEU A 186 2.72 19.42 3.67
N VAL A 187 3.49 19.47 2.60
CA VAL A 187 4.92 19.74 2.65
C VAL A 187 5.16 21.23 2.41
N GLY A 188 5.65 21.93 3.42
CA GLY A 188 5.88 23.36 3.39
C GLY A 188 7.34 23.73 3.17
N ALA A 189 7.61 24.56 2.17
CA ALA A 189 8.97 25.08 1.93
C ALA A 189 9.32 26.16 2.97
N LEU A 190 10.48 26.00 3.61
CA LEU A 190 11.03 27.02 4.51
C LEU A 190 11.69 28.14 3.70
N SER A 191 11.34 29.36 4.04
CA SER A 191 11.83 30.59 3.40
C SER A 191 12.99 31.26 4.14
N LYS A 192 13.20 30.92 5.43
CA LYS A 192 14.30 31.43 6.27
C LYS A 192 14.76 30.35 7.25
N ARG A 193 16.06 30.35 7.60
CA ARG A 193 16.63 29.42 8.59
C ARG A 193 15.93 29.44 9.96
N PRO A 194 15.64 30.62 10.57
CA PRO A 194 14.99 30.66 11.88
C PRO A 194 13.56 30.07 11.91
N GLN A 195 12.95 29.84 10.75
CA GLN A 195 11.64 29.17 10.71
C GLN A 195 11.74 27.71 11.14
N LEU A 196 12.88 27.05 10.93
CA LEU A 196 13.06 25.66 11.36
C LEU A 196 13.12 25.61 12.89
N GLU A 197 13.99 26.42 13.50
CA GLU A 197 14.16 26.49 14.96
C GLU A 197 12.83 26.84 15.65
N ALA A 198 12.17 27.91 15.21
CA ALA A 198 10.88 28.32 15.77
C ALA A 198 9.77 27.27 15.56
N ALA A 199 9.77 26.54 14.44
CA ALA A 199 8.82 25.47 14.21
C ALA A 199 9.03 24.33 15.21
N LEU A 200 10.27 23.89 15.39
CA LEU A 200 10.63 22.79 16.30
C LEU A 200 10.41 23.17 17.77
N GLU A 201 10.75 24.40 18.17
CA GLU A 201 10.63 24.88 19.55
C GLU A 201 9.17 25.11 19.97
N HIS A 202 8.37 25.71 19.09
CA HIS A 202 7.00 26.12 19.43
C HIS A 202 5.92 25.20 18.84
N GLY A 203 6.30 24.14 18.13
CA GLY A 203 5.36 23.12 17.63
C GLY A 203 4.37 23.65 16.58
N PHE A 204 4.82 24.47 15.63
CA PHE A 204 3.91 24.99 14.59
C PHE A 204 4.59 25.15 13.22
N TYR A 205 3.77 25.19 12.17
CA TYR A 205 4.18 25.62 10.83
C TYR A 205 3.21 26.69 10.32
N HIS A 206 3.69 27.62 9.48
CA HIS A 206 2.83 28.65 8.91
C HIS A 206 3.17 28.92 7.45
N THR A 207 2.16 29.24 6.65
CA THR A 207 2.30 29.60 5.23
C THR A 207 1.26 30.66 4.85
N PRO A 208 1.57 31.58 3.92
CA PRO A 208 0.57 32.52 3.41
C PRO A 208 -0.68 31.81 2.89
N LEU A 209 -1.87 32.32 3.23
CA LEU A 209 -3.15 31.72 2.79
C LEU A 209 -3.23 31.63 1.26
N ARG A 210 -2.68 32.62 0.53
CA ARG A 210 -2.58 32.63 -0.94
C ARG A 210 -1.85 31.42 -1.55
N ASN A 211 -1.05 30.69 -0.78
CA ASN A 211 -0.39 29.47 -1.27
C ASN A 211 -1.36 28.29 -1.35
N ILE A 212 -2.48 28.34 -0.61
CA ILE A 212 -3.49 27.29 -0.54
C ILE A 212 -4.60 27.60 -1.54
N THR A 213 -4.50 27.03 -2.73
CA THR A 213 -5.47 27.27 -3.82
C THR A 213 -6.86 26.69 -3.51
N ASN A 214 -6.92 25.55 -2.80
CA ASN A 214 -8.17 24.90 -2.42
C ASN A 214 -8.30 24.76 -0.90
N HIS A 215 -9.04 25.68 -0.30
CA HIS A 215 -9.27 25.75 1.15
C HIS A 215 -9.95 24.50 1.74
N LYS A 216 -10.67 23.71 0.94
CA LYS A 216 -11.29 22.45 1.40
C LYS A 216 -10.25 21.40 1.80
N VAL A 217 -9.02 21.51 1.30
CA VAL A 217 -7.92 20.58 1.62
C VAL A 217 -7.47 20.71 3.07
N LEU A 218 -7.58 21.90 3.68
CA LEU A 218 -7.16 22.16 5.06
C LEU A 218 -7.82 21.21 6.08
N THR A 219 -9.10 20.92 5.88
CA THR A 219 -9.89 20.02 6.75
C THR A 219 -9.48 18.56 6.67
N ARG A 220 -8.64 18.19 5.69
CA ARG A 220 -8.19 16.83 5.43
C ARG A 220 -6.71 16.61 5.76
N LEU A 221 -5.99 17.68 6.14
CA LEU A 221 -4.58 17.59 6.47
C LEU A 221 -4.42 16.95 7.84
N GLU A 222 -3.75 15.81 7.86
CA GLU A 222 -3.39 15.08 9.08
C GLU A 222 -1.94 15.35 9.48
N TYR A 223 -1.09 15.69 8.51
CA TYR A 223 0.34 15.89 8.72
C TYR A 223 0.87 17.14 8.00
N VAL A 224 1.90 17.73 8.59
CA VAL A 224 2.74 18.75 7.96
C VAL A 224 4.18 18.27 7.95
N ALA A 225 4.88 18.50 6.84
CA ALA A 225 6.31 18.23 6.70
C ALA A 225 7.06 19.51 6.30
N LEU A 226 8.32 19.62 6.72
CA LEU A 226 9.15 20.80 6.47
C LEU A 226 10.18 20.50 5.38
N TYR A 227 10.17 21.28 4.30
CA TYR A 227 11.15 21.20 3.23
C TYR A 227 12.26 22.26 3.42
N GLN A 228 13.50 21.78 3.57
CA GLN A 228 14.73 22.56 3.61
C GLN A 228 15.34 22.63 2.20
N SER A 229 15.40 23.82 1.60
CA SER A 229 16.04 23.98 0.27
C SER A 229 17.56 23.99 0.37
N ILE A 230 18.25 23.44 -0.66
CA ILE A 230 19.72 23.46 -0.77
C ILE A 230 20.26 24.89 -0.65
N ARG A 231 19.61 25.86 -1.32
CA ARG A 231 20.02 27.26 -1.31
C ARG A 231 20.05 27.87 0.10
N LEU A 232 19.13 27.47 0.97
CA LEU A 232 19.02 28.05 2.32
C LEU A 232 19.78 27.24 3.36
N PHE A 233 19.77 25.91 3.28
CA PHE A 233 20.28 25.01 4.33
C PHE A 233 21.57 24.28 3.97
N GLY A 234 22.03 24.33 2.71
CA GLY A 234 23.17 23.55 2.24
C GLY A 234 22.79 22.12 1.85
N ALA A 235 23.70 21.37 1.23
CA ALA A 235 23.41 20.03 0.72
C ALA A 235 23.15 19.00 1.82
N ASP A 236 23.80 19.14 2.97
CA ASP A 236 23.76 18.16 4.07
C ASP A 236 22.43 18.19 4.85
N GLU A 237 21.78 19.36 4.90
CA GLU A 237 20.52 19.58 5.62
C GLU A 237 19.31 19.71 4.68
N ALA A 238 19.51 19.63 3.37
CA ALA A 238 18.44 19.82 2.40
C ALA A 238 17.53 18.58 2.28
N GLY A 239 16.26 18.84 2.02
CA GLY A 239 15.24 17.82 1.83
C GLY A 239 14.10 17.92 2.83
N ILE A 240 13.48 16.77 3.12
CA ILE A 240 12.41 16.66 4.11
C ILE A 240 12.87 15.73 5.21
N SER A 241 13.31 16.34 6.31
CA SER A 241 13.81 15.64 7.50
C SER A 241 12.80 15.60 8.64
N TRP A 242 11.82 16.52 8.64
CA TRP A 242 10.89 16.70 9.74
C TRP A 242 9.45 16.64 9.26
N TYR A 243 8.62 15.94 10.02
CA TYR A 243 7.17 15.91 9.84
C TYR A 243 6.49 15.80 11.19
N GLY A 244 5.22 16.18 11.27
CA GLY A 244 4.46 16.12 12.50
C GLY A 244 2.97 16.07 12.24
N ARG A 245 2.23 15.50 13.18
CA ARG A 245 0.77 15.38 13.12
C ARG A 245 0.12 16.71 13.45
N VAL A 246 -0.79 17.17 12.60
CA VAL A 246 -1.57 18.39 12.82
C VAL A 246 -2.49 18.18 14.01
N LYS A 247 -2.41 19.07 14.97
CA LYS A 247 -3.31 19.17 16.13
C LYS A 247 -4.51 20.03 15.79
N ASP A 248 -4.26 21.22 15.24
CA ASP A 248 -5.28 22.17 14.83
C ASP A 248 -4.70 23.13 13.78
N TRP A 249 -5.55 23.88 13.10
CA TRP A 249 -5.13 24.97 12.22
C TRP A 249 -6.03 26.19 12.33
N LYS A 250 -5.44 27.37 12.15
CA LYS A 250 -6.15 28.65 12.20
C LYS A 250 -5.65 29.62 11.14
N VAL A 251 -6.56 30.49 10.69
CA VAL A 251 -6.20 31.60 9.81
C VAL A 251 -6.03 32.85 10.65
N VAL A 252 -4.85 33.46 10.58
CA VAL A 252 -4.52 34.66 11.35
C VAL A 252 -3.80 35.68 10.47
N PRO A 253 -3.90 36.98 10.76
CA PRO A 253 -3.05 37.97 10.12
C PRO A 253 -1.58 37.73 10.48
N ARG A 254 -0.65 38.07 9.57
CA ARG A 254 0.79 37.88 9.78
C ARG A 254 1.30 38.56 11.05
N SER A 255 0.68 39.68 11.44
CA SER A 255 0.93 40.41 12.69
C SER A 255 0.78 39.56 13.95
N ALA A 256 -0.11 38.57 13.94
CA ALA A 256 -0.37 37.70 15.09
C ALA A 256 0.69 36.59 15.27
N ILE A 257 1.57 36.36 14.28
CA ILE A 257 2.63 35.34 14.35
C ILE A 257 3.89 35.99 14.95
N THR A 258 3.96 36.03 16.28
CA THR A 258 5.03 36.71 17.05
C THR A 258 6.31 35.89 17.18
N ALA A 259 6.20 34.55 17.15
CA ALA A 259 7.32 33.62 17.29
C ALA A 259 8.42 33.79 16.20
N ILE A 260 8.10 34.43 15.07
CA ILE A 260 9.06 34.67 13.99
C ILE A 260 8.99 36.15 13.59
N PRO A 261 10.06 36.94 13.82
CA PRO A 261 10.08 38.36 13.49
C PRO A 261 9.79 38.61 12.01
N SER A 262 8.89 39.55 11.73
CA SER A 262 8.66 40.00 10.35
C SER A 262 9.79 40.93 9.91
N SER A 263 10.44 40.61 8.80
CA SER A 263 11.51 41.45 8.23
C SER A 263 10.99 42.66 7.45
N ARG A 264 9.68 42.75 7.19
CA ARG A 264 9.05 43.83 6.39
C ARG A 264 7.94 44.56 7.16
N GLY A 265 7.92 44.46 8.49
CA GLY A 265 6.80 44.90 9.31
C GLY A 265 5.63 43.92 9.29
N ALA A 266 4.75 44.02 10.29
CA ALA A 266 3.57 43.19 10.41
C ALA A 266 2.54 43.62 9.34
N THR A 267 2.31 42.79 8.32
CA THR A 267 1.30 43.03 7.28
C THR A 267 -0.05 42.45 7.69
N ASP A 268 -1.14 42.97 7.13
CA ASP A 268 -2.50 42.39 7.23
C ASP A 268 -2.69 41.17 6.32
N GLU A 269 -1.60 40.63 5.77
CA GLU A 269 -1.66 39.42 4.96
C GLU A 269 -2.09 38.22 5.82
N LEU A 270 -3.07 37.47 5.34
CA LEU A 270 -3.56 36.27 6.03
C LEU A 270 -2.61 35.08 5.84
N TYR A 271 -2.38 34.38 6.94
CA TYR A 271 -1.57 33.17 7.02
C TYR A 271 -2.40 32.04 7.61
N VAL A 272 -2.11 30.81 7.18
CA VAL A 272 -2.55 29.60 7.86
C VAL A 272 -1.44 29.16 8.80
N VAL A 273 -1.79 28.94 10.07
CA VAL A 273 -0.91 28.40 11.11
C VAL A 273 -1.43 27.02 11.47
N PHE A 274 -0.57 26.02 11.33
CA PHE A 274 -0.79 24.64 11.74
C PHE A 274 -0.09 24.43 13.09
N GLU A 275 -0.85 24.06 14.10
CA GLU A 275 -0.32 23.57 15.37
C GLU A 275 -0.02 22.07 15.22
N VAL A 276 1.13 21.64 15.72
CA VAL A 276 1.65 20.29 15.54
C VAL A 276 1.84 19.65 16.92
N PHE A 277 1.43 18.39 17.08
CA PHE A 277 1.57 17.67 18.36
C PHE A 277 3.05 17.52 18.75
N GLU A 278 3.84 16.99 17.83
CA GLU A 278 5.28 16.80 17.98
C GLU A 278 5.94 16.74 16.60
N TRP A 279 7.19 17.17 16.51
CA TRP A 279 8.01 17.03 15.32
C TRP A 279 8.86 15.78 15.40
N VAL A 280 8.64 14.88 14.44
CA VAL A 280 9.39 13.64 14.30
C VAL A 280 10.47 13.82 13.25
N LYS A 281 11.72 13.53 13.64
CA LYS A 281 12.85 13.47 12.70
C LYS A 281 12.83 12.13 11.97
N ARG A 282 12.92 12.16 10.65
CA ARG A 282 13.02 10.95 9.82
C ARG A 282 14.43 10.37 9.94
N GLU A 283 14.52 9.04 9.97
CA GLU A 283 15.80 8.33 9.94
C GLU A 283 16.61 8.65 8.67
N ARG A 284 15.91 8.84 7.55
CA ARG A 284 16.48 9.23 6.26
C ARG A 284 15.67 10.36 5.66
N ALA A 285 16.34 11.46 5.34
CA ALA A 285 15.71 12.60 4.67
C ALA A 285 15.27 12.23 3.23
N ILE A 286 14.15 12.80 2.76
CA ILE A 286 13.83 12.79 1.33
C ILE A 286 14.71 13.85 0.69
N VAL A 287 15.64 13.45 -0.16
CA VAL A 287 16.63 14.37 -0.73
C VAL A 287 16.06 15.11 -1.95
N PRO A 288 16.49 16.35 -2.23
CA PRO A 288 16.01 17.12 -3.39
C PRO A 288 16.32 16.45 -4.74
N ALA A 289 17.50 15.85 -4.89
CA ALA A 289 17.94 15.14 -6.10
C ALA A 289 17.72 15.91 -7.44
N GLY A 290 17.92 17.23 -7.42
CA GLY A 290 17.73 18.10 -8.59
C GLY A 290 16.31 18.70 -8.73
N HIS A 291 15.39 18.34 -7.83
CA HIS A 291 14.06 18.92 -7.75
C HIS A 291 13.80 19.54 -6.37
N GLY A 292 12.82 20.45 -6.28
CA GLY A 292 12.48 21.08 -5.00
C GLY A 292 11.02 21.50 -4.88
N ILE A 293 10.67 22.02 -3.72
CA ILE A 293 9.35 22.60 -3.44
C ILE A 293 9.53 24.11 -3.25
N TYR A 294 8.81 24.91 -4.02
CA TYR A 294 8.93 26.37 -4.02
C TYR A 294 8.11 27.02 -2.90
N ARG A 295 6.87 26.56 -2.67
CA ARG A 295 5.94 27.08 -1.66
C ARG A 295 5.37 25.95 -0.80
N ILE A 296 4.49 25.15 -1.39
CA ILE A 296 3.82 24.05 -0.70
C ILE A 296 3.57 22.91 -1.69
N LEU A 297 3.70 21.67 -1.24
CA LEU A 297 3.31 20.48 -1.99
C LEU A 297 2.30 19.69 -1.18
N TYR A 298 1.28 19.19 -1.85
CA TYR A 298 0.33 18.27 -1.24
C TYR A 298 0.65 16.85 -1.67
N THR A 299 0.80 15.96 -0.71
CA THR A 299 1.10 14.54 -0.95
C THR A 299 0.34 13.67 0.05
N THR A 300 0.57 12.37 0.03
CA THR A 300 -0.01 11.41 0.97
C THR A 300 1.00 10.99 2.01
N ASP A 301 0.54 10.57 3.19
CA ASP A 301 1.40 9.98 4.23
C ASP A 301 2.12 8.73 3.69
N TYR A 302 1.46 7.98 2.80
CA TYR A 302 2.05 6.86 2.07
C TYR A 302 3.32 7.26 1.31
N MET A 303 3.27 8.36 0.54
CA MET A 303 4.41 8.85 -0.23
C MET A 303 5.47 9.49 0.67
N LEU A 304 5.06 10.26 1.68
CA LEU A 304 5.99 10.87 2.64
C LEU A 304 6.84 9.82 3.37
N ASN A 305 6.25 8.68 3.74
CA ASN A 305 6.96 7.63 4.46
C ASN A 305 7.91 6.82 3.56
N ARG A 306 7.61 6.73 2.26
CA ARG A 306 8.34 5.86 1.34
C ARG A 306 9.30 6.58 0.43
N ALA A 307 9.09 7.86 0.11
CA ALA A 307 9.92 8.56 -0.84
C ALA A 307 11.37 8.69 -0.37
N LYS A 308 12.30 8.57 -1.32
CA LYS A 308 13.74 8.86 -1.15
C LYS A 308 14.09 10.20 -1.79
N GLU A 309 13.45 10.55 -2.90
CA GLU A 309 13.71 11.80 -3.63
C GLU A 309 12.44 12.66 -3.67
N VAL A 310 12.60 13.99 -3.65
CA VAL A 310 11.46 14.93 -3.60
C VAL A 310 10.53 14.73 -4.81
N SER A 311 11.09 14.45 -5.99
CA SER A 311 10.32 14.20 -7.23
C SER A 311 9.30 13.07 -7.11
N GLU A 312 9.58 12.05 -6.29
CA GLU A 312 8.67 10.93 -6.07
C GLU A 312 7.37 11.37 -5.39
N LEU A 313 7.36 12.45 -4.61
CA LEU A 313 6.17 12.94 -3.90
C LEU A 313 5.07 13.46 -4.84
N ARG A 314 5.38 13.67 -6.12
CA ARG A 314 4.47 14.17 -7.15
C ARG A 314 3.67 13.07 -7.84
N LEU A 315 3.99 11.79 -7.61
CA LEU A 315 3.25 10.67 -8.19
C LEU A 315 1.82 10.68 -7.63
N GLU A 316 0.85 10.87 -8.51
CA GLU A 316 -0.55 11.15 -8.14
C GLU A 316 -1.52 10.11 -8.69
N THR A 317 -1.14 9.41 -9.75
CA THR A 317 -1.99 8.39 -10.36
C THR A 317 -1.62 6.99 -9.91
N GLU A 318 -2.61 6.09 -9.93
CA GLU A 318 -2.41 4.68 -9.60
C GLU A 318 -1.40 4.00 -10.53
N GLU A 319 -1.41 4.39 -11.82
CA GLU A 319 -0.48 3.90 -12.84
C GLU A 319 0.96 4.32 -12.55
N GLU A 320 1.19 5.62 -12.28
CA GLU A 320 2.52 6.14 -11.90
C GLU A 320 3.05 5.48 -10.63
N LEU A 321 2.19 5.31 -9.62
CA LEU A 321 2.56 4.66 -8.37
C LEU A 321 2.85 3.16 -8.57
N ARG A 322 2.16 2.48 -9.48
CA ARG A 322 2.43 1.08 -9.83
C ARG A 322 3.79 0.94 -10.52
N ASP A 323 4.03 1.74 -11.56
CA ASP A 323 5.28 1.74 -12.32
C ASP A 323 6.50 2.11 -11.44
N TRP A 324 6.36 3.13 -10.58
CA TRP A 324 7.39 3.48 -9.59
C TRP A 324 7.71 2.33 -8.64
N ARG A 325 6.71 1.61 -8.15
CA ARG A 325 6.90 0.48 -7.23
C ARG A 325 7.64 -0.69 -7.89
N GLU A 326 7.28 -1.03 -9.13
CA GLU A 326 7.93 -2.11 -9.89
C GLU A 326 9.41 -1.79 -10.11
N LYS A 327 9.70 -0.56 -10.57
CA LYS A 327 11.07 -0.09 -10.82
C LYS A 327 11.91 -0.03 -9.56
N ARG A 328 11.31 0.28 -8.41
CA ARG A 328 12.00 0.33 -7.12
C ARG A 328 12.56 -1.01 -6.64
N ARG A 329 11.97 -2.11 -7.10
CA ARG A 329 12.46 -3.47 -6.80
C ARG A 329 13.67 -3.84 -7.63
N ALA A 330 13.76 -3.28 -8.84
CA ALA A 330 14.89 -3.49 -9.74
C ALA A 330 16.10 -2.61 -9.41
N GLY A 331 15.92 -1.50 -8.67
CA GLY A 331 17.03 -0.64 -8.27
C GLY A 331 16.61 0.75 -7.79
N LYS A 332 17.55 1.69 -7.80
CA LYS A 332 17.27 3.08 -7.48
C LYS A 332 16.39 3.70 -8.57
N VAL A 333 15.25 4.28 -8.18
CA VAL A 333 14.31 4.91 -9.10
C VAL A 333 14.64 6.38 -9.25
N LYS A 334 14.53 6.89 -10.48
CA LYS A 334 14.58 8.31 -10.79
C LYS A 334 13.28 8.71 -11.47
N VAL A 335 12.58 9.67 -10.87
CA VAL A 335 11.37 10.28 -11.45
C VAL A 335 11.80 11.56 -12.16
N THR A 336 11.53 11.63 -13.46
CA THR A 336 11.82 12.80 -14.28
C THR A 336 10.57 13.67 -14.38
N LEU A 337 10.70 14.93 -13.99
CA LEU A 337 9.64 15.93 -14.09
C LEU A 337 9.98 16.96 -15.17
N ASP A 338 8.95 17.57 -15.77
CA ASP A 338 9.10 18.65 -16.75
C ASP A 338 9.61 19.99 -16.16
N ARG A 339 9.58 20.13 -14.82
CA ARG A 339 9.99 21.34 -14.09
C ARG A 339 10.83 20.98 -12.86
N GLU A 340 11.71 21.90 -12.49
CA GLU A 340 12.57 21.79 -11.30
C GLU A 340 11.74 21.81 -10.00
N HIS A 341 10.68 22.61 -9.93
CA HIS A 341 9.82 22.73 -8.75
C HIS A 341 8.49 22.00 -8.91
N LEU A 342 8.19 21.11 -7.94
CA LEU A 342 7.03 20.21 -7.99
C LEU A 342 5.69 20.95 -7.93
N ASP A 343 5.63 22.05 -7.20
CA ASP A 343 4.41 22.80 -6.92
C ASP A 343 4.09 23.88 -7.96
N LEU A 344 4.91 23.98 -9.02
CA LEU A 344 4.67 24.84 -10.18
C LEU A 344 3.96 24.08 -11.32
N GLY A 345 3.11 23.10 -10.99
CA GLY A 345 2.33 22.34 -11.96
C GLY A 345 3.16 21.35 -12.78
N SER A 346 4.19 20.75 -12.18
CA SER A 346 5.05 19.81 -12.88
C SER A 346 4.30 18.53 -13.26
N ALA A 347 4.49 18.04 -14.49
CA ALA A 347 4.02 16.74 -14.97
C ALA A 347 5.14 15.69 -14.88
N VAL A 348 4.76 14.45 -14.62
CA VAL A 348 5.68 13.31 -14.63
C VAL A 348 5.95 12.94 -16.09
N LEU A 349 7.21 13.07 -16.53
CA LEU A 349 7.64 12.73 -17.90
C LEU A 349 8.05 11.27 -18.04
N GLY A 350 8.45 10.64 -16.93
CA GLY A 350 8.81 9.24 -16.91
C GLY A 350 9.43 8.80 -15.59
N ILE A 351 9.40 7.49 -15.38
CA ILE A 351 9.95 6.84 -14.20
C ILE A 351 10.98 5.82 -14.70
N GLY A 352 12.22 5.89 -14.24
CA GLY A 352 13.31 5.02 -14.71
C GLY A 352 14.07 4.37 -13.56
N VAL A 353 14.73 3.25 -13.84
CA VAL A 353 15.70 2.64 -12.92
C VAL A 353 17.09 3.10 -13.34
N THR A 354 17.83 3.72 -12.43
CA THR A 354 19.26 3.95 -12.67
C THR A 354 20.01 2.66 -12.37
N SER A 355 20.70 2.12 -13.37
CA SER A 355 21.70 1.06 -13.18
C SER A 355 22.78 1.57 -12.24
N SER A 356 23.03 0.81 -11.18
CA SER A 356 24.13 1.07 -10.25
C SER A 356 25.44 0.81 -11.01
N ASP A 357 26.26 1.85 -11.19
CA ASP A 357 27.70 1.68 -11.39
C ASP A 357 28.38 1.40 -10.04
#